data_AF-A0A117I3N8-F1
#
_entry.id   AF-A0A117I3N8-F1
#
_cell.length_a   1.000
_cell.length_b   1.000
_cell.length_c   1.000
_cell.angle_alpha   90.00
_cell.angle_beta   90.00
_cell.angle_gamma   90.00
#
_symmetry.space_group_name_H-M   'P 1'
#
loop_
_entity.id
_entity.type
_entity.pdbx_description
1 polymer ?
#
loop_
_entity_poly.entity_id
_entity_poly.type
_entity_poly.pdbx_seq_one_letter_code
_entity_poly.pdbx_strand_id
1 'polypeptide(L)'
;MNTHQSDFETANKTLALIEQILTYIKPQDWTFAARFPGQFKDFRMAAGRLARSRDRKVKVYGRVLVEYDRCLADFDKGFTQAKAAKAAKIGARVVAAMKEVPGHEL
;
A
#
# COMPACT_ATOMS: atom_id res chain seq x y z
N MET A 1 -3.42 23.68 -10.27
CA MET A 1 -4.03 22.46 -9.70
C MET A 1 -3.57 22.35 -8.24
N ASN A 2 -4.49 22.40 -7.28
CA ASN A 2 -4.15 22.49 -5.84
C ASN A 2 -3.46 21.20 -5.37
N THR A 3 -2.30 21.31 -4.72
CA THR A 3 -1.46 20.17 -4.28
C THR A 3 -2.23 19.14 -3.46
N HIS A 4 -3.21 19.59 -2.68
CA HIS A 4 -4.12 18.75 -1.89
C HIS A 4 -5.00 17.84 -2.76
N GLN A 5 -5.56 18.37 -3.86
CA GLN A 5 -6.43 17.62 -4.76
C GLN A 5 -5.66 16.51 -5.49
N SER A 6 -4.41 16.79 -5.87
CA SER A 6 -3.52 15.81 -6.52
C SER A 6 -3.08 14.68 -5.57
N ASP A 7 -2.95 14.96 -4.27
CA ASP A 7 -2.62 13.94 -3.28
C ASP A 7 -3.80 13.00 -3.01
N PHE A 8 -5.04 13.50 -2.97
CA PHE A 8 -6.25 12.67 -2.88
C PHE A 8 -6.45 11.79 -4.10
N GLU A 9 -6.23 12.33 -5.31
CA GLU A 9 -6.31 11.54 -6.54
C GLU A 9 -5.27 10.42 -6.57
N THR A 10 -4.05 10.72 -6.10
CA THR A 10 -2.99 9.72 -5.95
C THR A 10 -3.37 8.68 -4.90
N ALA A 11 -3.94 9.10 -3.77
CA ALA A 11 -4.41 8.19 -2.73
C ALA A 11 -5.48 7.23 -3.29
N ASN A 12 -6.50 7.74 -3.98
CA ASN A 12 -7.59 6.95 -4.56
C ASN A 12 -7.10 5.97 -5.64
N LYS A 13 -6.18 6.38 -6.52
CA LYS A 13 -5.56 5.47 -7.50
C LYS A 13 -4.72 4.37 -6.83
N THR A 14 -3.99 4.73 -5.78
CA THR A 14 -3.16 3.79 -5.02
C THR A 14 -4.04 2.81 -4.22
N LEU A 15 -5.17 3.29 -3.72
CA LEU A 15 -6.19 2.50 -3.01
C LEU A 15 -6.76 1.40 -3.91
N ALA A 16 -7.23 1.75 -5.11
CA ALA A 16 -7.75 0.77 -6.07
C ALA A 16 -6.70 -0.29 -6.45
N LEU A 17 -5.43 0.13 -6.61
CA LEU A 17 -4.33 -0.79 -6.88
C LEU A 17 -4.09 -1.75 -5.70
N ILE A 18 -4.14 -1.25 -4.45
CA ILE A 18 -3.93 -2.06 -3.25
C ILE A 18 -5.07 -3.03 -3.02
N GLU A 19 -6.33 -2.63 -3.24
CA GLU A 19 -7.45 -3.55 -3.12
C GLU A 19 -7.32 -4.71 -4.11
N GLN A 20 -6.90 -4.43 -5.35
CA GLN A 20 -6.56 -5.50 -6.30
C GLN A 20 -5.42 -6.37 -5.77
N ILE A 21 -4.31 -5.75 -5.32
CA ILE A 21 -3.15 -6.48 -4.78
C ILE A 21 -3.56 -7.38 -3.59
N LEU A 22 -4.32 -6.86 -2.62
CA LEU A 22 -4.77 -7.60 -1.44
C LEU A 22 -5.80 -8.69 -1.78
N THR A 23 -6.61 -8.50 -2.82
CA THR A 23 -7.58 -9.49 -3.28
C THR A 23 -6.91 -10.66 -4.02
N TYR A 24 -5.83 -10.39 -4.76
CA TYR A 24 -5.11 -11.40 -5.54
C TYR A 24 -3.97 -12.09 -4.78
N ILE A 25 -3.37 -11.45 -3.77
CA ILE A 25 -2.37 -12.10 -2.92
C ILE A 25 -3.09 -13.02 -1.93
N LYS A 26 -3.38 -14.25 -2.38
CA LYS A 26 -3.46 -15.35 -1.42
C LYS A 26 -2.10 -15.43 -0.70
N PRO A 27 -2.06 -15.68 0.61
CA PRO A 27 -0.82 -15.81 1.37
C PRO A 27 0.01 -17.06 0.99
N GLN A 28 -0.13 -17.55 -0.22
CA GLN A 28 0.56 -18.68 -0.84
C GLN A 28 1.14 -18.27 -2.21
N ASP A 29 0.71 -17.14 -2.79
CA ASP A 29 1.15 -16.68 -4.12
C ASP A 29 2.01 -15.41 -4.01
N TRP A 30 3.21 -15.60 -3.45
CA TRP A 30 4.14 -14.52 -3.08
C TRP A 30 5.10 -14.10 -4.19
N THR A 31 4.96 -14.65 -5.40
CA THR A 31 5.71 -14.21 -6.58
C THR A 31 5.11 -12.95 -7.22
N PHE A 32 4.10 -12.35 -6.58
CA PHE A 32 3.31 -11.25 -7.12
C PHE A 32 4.13 -10.00 -7.46
N ALA A 33 5.10 -9.61 -6.61
CA ALA A 33 6.00 -8.49 -6.92
C ALA A 33 6.87 -8.75 -8.16
N ALA A 34 7.27 -10.01 -8.36
CA ALA A 34 7.99 -10.45 -9.56
C ALA A 34 7.06 -10.57 -10.79
N ARG A 35 5.79 -10.91 -10.60
CA ARG A 35 4.78 -11.01 -11.68
C ARG A 35 4.31 -9.64 -12.18
N PHE A 36 4.30 -8.62 -11.32
CA PHE A 36 3.76 -7.29 -11.62
C PHE A 36 4.75 -6.17 -11.26
N PRO A 37 5.96 -6.15 -11.85
CA PRO A 37 7.02 -5.22 -11.45
C PRO A 37 6.68 -3.75 -11.72
N GLY A 38 5.90 -3.46 -12.79
CA GLY A 38 5.46 -2.11 -13.12
C GLY A 38 4.48 -1.55 -12.09
N GLN A 39 3.45 -2.32 -11.75
CA GLN A 39 2.46 -1.98 -10.73
C GLN A 39 3.13 -1.79 -9.36
N PHE A 40 4.15 -2.61 -9.04
CA PHE A 40 4.87 -2.49 -7.78
C PHE A 40 5.75 -1.24 -7.71
N LYS A 41 6.35 -0.84 -8.84
CA LYS A 41 7.08 0.42 -8.94
C LYS A 41 6.16 1.63 -8.71
N ASP A 42 5.00 1.63 -9.35
CA ASP A 42 4.01 2.70 -9.21
C ASP A 42 3.48 2.78 -7.77
N PHE A 43 3.18 1.63 -7.17
CA PHE A 43 2.83 1.51 -5.76
C PHE A 43 3.90 2.13 -4.84
N ARG A 44 5.18 1.77 -5.01
CA ARG A 44 6.29 2.31 -4.20
C ARG A 44 6.40 3.82 -4.32
N MET A 45 6.31 4.35 -5.53
CA MET A 45 6.36 5.79 -5.77
C MET A 45 5.20 6.51 -5.10
N ALA A 46 3.99 5.96 -5.22
CA ALA A 46 2.80 6.53 -4.61
C ALA A 46 2.85 6.47 -3.08
N ALA A 47 3.22 5.33 -2.50
CA ALA A 47 3.43 5.19 -1.05
C ALA A 47 4.42 6.24 -0.52
N GLY A 48 5.55 6.42 -1.21
CA GLY A 48 6.56 7.42 -0.86
C GLY A 48 6.04 8.86 -0.96
N ARG A 49 5.23 9.17 -1.99
CA ARG A 49 4.59 10.48 -2.15
C ARG A 49 3.59 10.76 -1.02
N LEU A 50 2.67 9.82 -0.77
CA LEU A 50 1.65 9.95 0.26
C LEU A 50 2.27 10.08 1.66
N ALA A 51 3.36 9.37 1.95
CA ALA A 51 4.10 9.47 3.21
C ALA A 51 4.72 10.85 3.48
N ARG A 52 4.78 11.71 2.46
CA ARG A 52 5.24 13.11 2.52
C ARG A 52 4.10 14.13 2.39
N SER A 53 2.85 13.69 2.31
CA SER A 53 1.71 14.60 2.22
C SER A 53 1.62 15.52 3.44
N ARG A 54 1.06 16.71 3.22
CA ARG A 54 0.77 17.69 4.28
C ARG A 54 -0.45 17.30 5.11
N ASP A 55 -1.37 16.54 4.53
CA ASP A 55 -2.52 16.00 5.25
C ASP A 55 -2.07 14.86 6.20
N ARG A 56 -2.44 14.98 7.47
CA ARG A 56 -2.00 14.03 8.51
C ARG A 56 -2.52 12.62 8.26
N LYS A 57 -3.76 12.47 7.80
CA LYS A 57 -4.39 11.16 7.56
C LYS A 57 -3.80 10.49 6.32
N VAL A 58 -3.64 11.24 5.22
CA VAL A 58 -2.97 10.78 4.00
C VAL A 58 -1.52 10.39 4.30
N LYS A 59 -0.81 11.18 5.11
CA LYS A 59 0.56 10.90 5.54
C LYS A 59 0.67 9.60 6.34
N VAL A 60 -0.26 9.37 7.27
CA VAL A 60 -0.31 8.12 8.05
C VAL A 60 -0.53 6.95 7.10
N TYR A 61 -1.51 7.05 6.20
CA TYR A 61 -1.77 6.02 5.19
C TYR A 61 -0.51 5.71 4.37
N GLY A 62 0.12 6.71 3.75
CA GLY A 62 1.35 6.53 2.97
C GLY A 62 2.50 5.91 3.78
N ARG A 63 2.65 6.25 5.07
CA ARG A 63 3.66 5.60 5.94
C ARG A 63 3.39 4.12 6.15
N VAL A 64 2.13 3.73 6.36
CA VAL A 64 1.75 2.33 6.51
C VAL A 64 1.95 1.57 5.19
N LEU A 65 1.72 2.21 4.03
CA LEU A 65 2.05 1.62 2.72
C LEU A 65 3.54 1.34 2.54
N VAL A 66 4.41 2.26 2.97
CA VAL A 66 5.87 2.03 2.95
C VAL A 66 6.26 0.87 3.88
N GLU A 67 5.59 0.72 5.02
CA GLU A 67 5.81 -0.42 5.91
C GLU A 67 5.38 -1.75 5.26
N TYR A 68 4.27 -1.71 4.52
CA TYR A 68 3.76 -2.87 3.77
C TYR A 68 4.71 -3.25 2.61
N ASP A 69 5.18 -2.27 1.82
CA ASP A 69 6.20 -2.45 0.78
C ASP A 69 7.45 -3.17 1.29
N ARG A 70 7.97 -2.74 2.44
CA ARG A 70 9.13 -3.37 3.07
C ARG A 70 8.86 -4.82 3.44
N CYS A 71 7.65 -5.10 3.92
CA CYS A 71 7.26 -6.47 4.24
C CYS A 71 7.22 -7.32 2.98
N LEU A 72 6.61 -6.84 1.91
CA LEU A 72 6.58 -7.52 0.61
C LEU A 72 8.00 -7.77 0.06
N ALA A 73 8.89 -6.77 0.13
CA ALA A 73 10.30 -6.93 -0.26
C ALA A 73 11.05 -7.97 0.61
N ASP A 74 10.68 -8.11 1.88
CA ASP A 74 11.22 -9.17 2.75
C ASP A 74 10.66 -10.57 2.42
N PHE A 75 9.47 -10.67 1.80
CA PHE A 75 8.98 -11.94 1.23
C PHE A 75 9.72 -12.35 -0.03
N ASP A 76 10.10 -11.40 -0.89
CA ASP A 76 10.87 -11.68 -2.10
C ASP A 76 12.21 -12.37 -1.77
N LYS A 77 12.75 -12.13 -0.57
CA LYS A 77 13.97 -12.79 -0.04
C LYS A 77 13.72 -14.20 0.51
N GLY A 78 12.47 -14.67 0.57
CA GLY A 78 12.09 -15.99 1.05
C GLY A 78 10.88 -15.98 1.99
N PHE A 79 9.96 -16.92 1.76
CA PHE A 79 8.73 -17.08 2.53
C PHE A 79 8.95 -17.72 3.90
N THR A 80 8.31 -17.16 4.94
CA THR A 80 8.11 -17.83 6.24
C THR A 80 6.73 -17.49 6.80
N GLN A 81 6.17 -18.36 7.65
CA GLN A 81 4.89 -18.08 8.33
C GLN A 81 4.94 -16.81 9.20
N ALA A 82 6.09 -16.54 9.84
CA ALA A 82 6.27 -15.32 10.64
C ALA A 82 6.19 -14.05 9.77
N LYS A 83 6.79 -14.07 8.58
CA LYS A 83 6.65 -12.98 7.60
C LYS A 83 5.20 -12.86 7.14
N ALA A 84 4.53 -13.99 6.83
CA ALA A 84 3.10 -14.05 6.45
C ALA A 84 2.22 -13.32 7.46
N ALA A 85 2.35 -13.67 8.75
CA ALA A 85 1.62 -13.04 9.84
C ALA A 85 1.92 -11.53 9.97
N LYS A 86 3.19 -11.14 9.79
CA LYS A 86 3.60 -9.72 9.85
C LYS A 86 2.96 -8.90 8.71
N ALA A 87 2.99 -9.39 7.47
CA ALA A 87 2.33 -8.70 6.35
C ALA A 87 0.81 -8.66 6.52
N ALA A 88 0.17 -9.73 7.01
CA ALA A 88 -1.27 -9.71 7.27
C ALA A 88 -1.63 -8.62 8.31
N LYS A 89 -0.85 -8.51 9.39
CA LYS A 89 -1.04 -7.46 10.40
C LYS A 89 -0.85 -6.05 9.85
N ILE A 90 0.14 -5.85 8.98
CA ILE A 90 0.38 -4.55 8.35
C ILE A 90 -0.68 -4.25 7.29
N GLY A 91 -1.12 -5.25 6.51
CA GLY A 91 -2.22 -5.13 5.55
C GLY A 91 -3.53 -4.70 6.23
N ALA A 92 -3.85 -5.27 7.39
CA ALA A 92 -5.00 -4.81 8.19
C ALA A 92 -4.88 -3.34 8.62
N ARG A 93 -3.66 -2.89 8.97
CA ARG A 93 -3.39 -1.47 9.26
C ARG A 93 -3.49 -0.58 8.04
N VAL A 94 -3.11 -1.08 6.85
CA VAL A 94 -3.30 -0.37 5.57
C VAL A 94 -4.78 -0.10 5.36
N VAL A 95 -5.63 -1.14 5.46
CA VAL A 95 -7.08 -1.02 5.30
C VAL A 95 -7.69 -0.06 6.33
N ALA A 96 -7.26 -0.13 7.59
CA ALA A 96 -7.73 0.79 8.62
C ALA A 96 -7.33 2.25 8.33
N ALA A 97 -6.07 2.50 7.95
CA ALA A 97 -5.59 3.84 7.63
C ALA A 97 -6.22 4.41 6.35
N MET A 98 -6.56 3.54 5.40
CA MET A 98 -7.29 3.86 4.18
C MET A 98 -8.68 4.44 4.49
N LYS A 99 -9.45 3.80 5.39
CA LYS A 99 -10.79 4.26 5.78
C LYS A 99 -10.79 5.65 6.43
N GLU A 100 -9.66 6.07 6.95
CA GLU A 100 -9.49 7.37 7.58
C GLU A 100 -9.21 8.50 6.57
N VAL A 101 -8.79 8.20 5.34
CA VAL A 101 -8.48 9.21 4.33
C VAL A 101 -9.75 9.95 3.90
N PRO A 102 -9.83 11.29 4.06
CA PRO A 102 -11.03 12.04 3.69
C PRO A 102 -11.23 12.08 2.16
N GLY A 103 -12.48 12.02 1.70
CA GLY A 103 -12.79 11.97 0.25
C GLY A 103 -12.61 10.58 -0.38
N HIS A 104 -12.52 9.53 0.44
CA HIS A 104 -12.65 8.15 -0.02
C HIS A 104 -14.14 7.79 -0.08
N GLU A 105 -14.70 7.83 -1.28
CA GLU A 105 -16.04 7.29 -1.56
C GLU A 105 -15.85 5.85 -2.06
N LEU A 106 -16.38 4.89 -1.30
CA LEU A 106 -16.52 3.48 -1.69
C LEU A 106 -17.73 3.31 -2.62
#